data_AF-A0A931SKE0-F1
#
_entry.id   AF-A0A931SKE0-F1
#
_cell.length_a   1.000
_cell.length_b   1.000
_cell.length_c   1.000
_cell.angle_alpha   90.00
_cell.angle_beta   90.00
_cell.angle_gamma   90.00
#
_symmetry.space_group_name_H-M   'P 1'
#
loop_
_entity.id
_entity.type
_entity.pdbx_description
1 polymer ?
#
loop_
_entity_poly.entity_id
_entity_poly.type
_entity_poly.pdbx_seq_one_letter_code
_entity_poly.pdbx_strand_id
1 'polypeptide(L)' 'MDVILLNQAPPLLAHRVLSKGKLILERSASARVAFQVRTVSRYLDTQPMRNLYLSYLKKHAREGKIFG' A
#
# COMPACT_ATOMS: atom_id res chain seq x y z
N MET A 1 15.37 -0.26 -14.83
CA MET A 1 14.38 -1.27 -14.38
C MET A 1 14.50 -1.35 -12.87
N ASP A 2 13.40 -1.15 -12.15
CA ASP A 2 13.42 -1.09 -10.69
C ASP A 2 12.84 -2.37 -10.10
N VAL A 3 13.54 -2.92 -9.09
CA VAL A 3 13.15 -4.15 -8.41
C VAL A 3 13.03 -3.84 -6.91
N ILE A 4 11.91 -4.23 -6.32
CA ILE A 4 11.60 -3.96 -4.92
C ILE A 4 11.27 -5.27 -4.21
N LEU A 5 11.83 -5.46 -3.01
CA LEU A 5 11.48 -6.58 -2.14
C LEU A 5 10.12 -6.30 -1.47
N LEU A 6 9.07 -6.98 -1.92
CA LEU A 6 7.71 -6.76 -1.42
C LEU A 6 7.55 -7.04 0.10
N ASN A 7 8.42 -7.86 0.67
CA ASN A 7 8.43 -8.14 2.12
C ASN A 7 8.85 -6.92 2.96
N GLN A 8 9.57 -5.98 2.37
CA GLN A 8 10.05 -4.75 3.02
C GLN A 8 9.33 -3.50 2.50
N ALA A 9 8.53 -3.64 1.44
CA ALA A 9 7.80 -2.53 0.84
C ALA A 9 6.79 -1.93 1.83
N PRO A 10 6.55 -0.61 1.77
CA PRO A 10 5.47 0.01 2.50
C PRO A 10 4.12 -0.68 2.21
N PRO A 11 3.20 -0.77 3.19
CA PRO A 11 1.94 -1.51 3.04
C PRO A 11 1.11 -1.05 1.83
N LEU A 12 1.14 0.26 1.54
CA LEU A 12 0.47 0.83 0.37
C LEU A 12 1.00 0.28 -0.96
N LEU A 13 2.33 0.18 -1.08
CA LEU A 13 2.98 -0.30 -2.31
C LEU A 13 2.77 -1.80 -2.47
N ALA A 14 2.98 -2.58 -1.40
CA ALA A 14 2.74 -4.01 -1.40
C ALA A 14 1.28 -4.34 -1.77
N HIS A 15 0.31 -3.62 -1.19
CA HIS A 15 -1.10 -3.76 -1.53
C HIS A 15 -1.37 -3.39 -2.99
N ARG A 16 -0.77 -2.31 -3.51
CA ARG A 16 -0.93 -1.93 -4.93
C ARG A 16 -0.44 -3.01 -5.88
N VAL A 17 0.67 -3.69 -5.56
CA VAL A 17 1.16 -4.83 -6.35
C VAL A 17 0.18 -6.00 -6.31
N LEU A 18 -0.48 -6.25 -5.18
CA LEU A 18 -1.53 -7.27 -5.11
C LEU A 18 -2.79 -6.90 -5.91
N SER A 19 -3.20 -5.63 -5.88
CA SER A 19 -4.43 -5.19 -6.55
C SER A 19 -4.28 -4.98 -8.06
N LYS A 20 -3.09 -4.57 -8.52
CA LYS A 20 -2.86 -4.17 -9.92
C LYS A 20 -1.72 -4.90 -10.61
N GLY A 21 -0.88 -5.61 -9.85
CA GLY A 21 0.24 -6.35 -10.41
C GLY A 21 -0.20 -7.64 -11.09
N LYS A 22 0.70 -8.19 -11.91
CA LYS A 22 0.55 -9.49 -12.54
C LYS A 22 1.53 -10.46 -11.91
N LEU A 23 1.06 -11.64 -11.53
CA LEU A 23 1.93 -12.71 -11.05
C LEU A 23 2.77 -13.24 -12.23
N ILE A 24 4.09 -13.13 -12.10
CA ILE A 24 5.04 -13.60 -13.13
C ILE A 24 5.53 -15.02 -12.79
N LEU A 25 5.83 -15.27 -11.52
CA LEU A 25 6.35 -16.54 -11.03
C LEU A 25 5.82 -16.83 -9.62
N GLU A 26 5.48 -18.08 -9.39
CA GLU A 26 5.19 -18.62 -8.07
C GLU A 26 5.95 -19.93 -7.86
N ARG A 27 6.57 -20.08 -6.69
CA ARG A 27 7.18 -21.34 -6.24
C ARG A 27 6.32 -22.08 -5.21
N SER A 28 5.47 -21.36 -4.48
CA SER A 28 4.59 -21.92 -3.44
C SER A 28 3.32 -21.09 -3.29
N ALA A 29 2.18 -21.75 -3.52
CA ALA A 29 0.86 -21.16 -3.35
C ALA A 29 0.57 -20.74 -1.91
N SER A 30 0.98 -21.55 -0.92
CA SER A 30 0.77 -21.23 0.49
C SER A 30 1.54 -19.99 0.91
N ALA A 31 2.79 -19.85 0.45
CA ALA A 31 3.60 -18.65 0.71
C ALA A 31 2.97 -17.39 0.09
N ARG A 32 2.43 -17.48 -1.13
CA ARG A 32 1.73 -16.36 -1.79
C ARG A 32 0.48 -15.96 -1.01
N VAL A 33 -0.35 -16.92 -0.62
CA VAL A 33 -1.58 -16.65 0.16
C VAL A 33 -1.22 -16.00 1.51
N ALA A 34 -0.24 -16.55 2.23
CA ALA A 34 0.23 -15.96 3.48
C ALA A 34 0.76 -14.53 3.30
N PHE A 35 1.46 -14.25 2.20
CA PHE A 35 1.88 -12.88 1.84
C PHE A 35 0.69 -11.96 1.56
N GLN A 36 -0.30 -12.43 0.80
CA GLN A 36 -1.51 -11.66 0.48
C GLN A 36 -2.28 -11.27 1.73
N VAL A 37 -2.57 -12.25 2.60
CA VAL A 37 -3.31 -12.02 3.85
C VAL A 37 -2.60 -11.00 4.74
N ARG A 38 -1.30 -11.17 4.98
CA ARG A 38 -0.52 -10.21 5.79
C ARG A 38 -0.50 -8.82 5.19
N THR A 39 -0.39 -8.71 3.86
CA THR A 39 -0.32 -7.42 3.17
C THR A 39 -1.65 -6.67 3.26
N VAL A 40 -2.77 -7.37 3.05
CA VAL A 40 -4.11 -6.78 3.17
C VAL A 40 -4.37 -6.33 4.61
N SER A 41 -4.07 -7.18 5.60
CA SER A 41 -4.19 -6.81 7.02
C SER A 41 -3.40 -5.54 7.33
N ARG A 42 -2.10 -5.50 7.02
CA ARG A 42 -1.24 -4.33 7.30
C ARG A 42 -1.68 -3.08 6.55
N TYR A 43 -2.19 -3.23 5.32
CA TYR A 43 -2.77 -2.12 4.57
C TYR A 43 -4.01 -1.57 5.27
N LEU A 44 -4.92 -2.44 5.73
CA LEU A 44 -6.14 -2.03 6.42
C LEU A 44 -5.84 -1.33 7.75
N ASP A 45 -4.89 -1.84 8.55
CA ASP A 45 -4.47 -1.22 9.81
C ASP A 45 -4.05 0.24 9.64
N THR A 46 -3.42 0.54 8.51
CA THR A 46 -2.88 1.87 8.20
C THR A 46 -3.83 2.72 7.34
N GLN A 47 -4.97 2.18 6.91
CA GLN A 47 -5.94 2.87 6.05
C GLN A 47 -6.61 4.07 6.72
N PRO A 48 -7.08 3.99 7.97
CA PRO A 48 -7.68 5.13 8.64
C PRO A 48 -6.74 6.33 8.71
N MET A 49 -5.47 6.09 9.05
CA MET A 49 -4.45 7.15 9.16
C MET A 49 -4.19 7.85 7.82
N ARG A 50 -4.09 7.08 6.72
CA ARG A 50 -3.95 7.67 5.38
C ARG A 50 -5.17 8.48 4.98
N ASN A 51 -6.36 7.98 5.25
CA ASN A 51 -7.60 8.68 4.93
C ASN A 51 -7.69 10.00 5.69
N LEU A 52 -7.33 9.99 6.97
CA LEU A 52 -7.27 11.19 7.79
C LEU A 52 -6.26 12.20 7.23
N TYR A 53 -5.02 11.76 7.00
CA TYR A 53 -3.97 12.60 6.41
C TYR A 53 -4.41 13.22 5.08
N LEU A 54 -4.98 12.43 4.17
CA LEU A 54 -5.47 12.92 2.89
C LEU A 54 -6.64 13.90 3.02
N SER A 55 -7.51 13.72 4.02
CA SER A 55 -8.62 14.64 4.28
C SER A 55 -8.12 16.02 4.72
N TYR A 56 -7.13 16.07 5.62
CA TYR A 56 -6.47 17.30 6.04
C TYR A 56 -5.74 17.96 4.89
N LEU A 57 -4.95 17.20 4.13
CA LEU A 57 -4.24 17.72 2.97
C LEU A 57 -5.20 18.35 1.95
N LYS A 58 -6.33 17.70 1.67
CA LYS A 58 -7.39 18.24 0.78
C LYS A 58 -8.06 19.49 1.34
N LYS A 59 -8.26 19.58 2.66
CA LYS A 59 -8.80 20.78 3.31
C LYS A 59 -7.82 21.95 3.13
N HIS A 60 -6.56 21.75 3.44
CA HIS A 60 -5.51 22.77 3.33
C HIS A 60 -5.26 23.23 1.89
N ALA A 61 -5.29 22.30 0.93
CA ALA A 61 -5.18 22.65 -0.49
C ALA A 61 -6.33 23.56 -0.95
N ARG A 62 -7.57 23.33 -0.48
CA ARG A 62 -8.72 24.21 -0.78
C ARG A 62 -8.62 25.58 -0.13
N GLU A 63 -8.00 25.66 1.04
CA GLU A 63 -7.79 26.92 1.77
C GLU A 63 -6.55 27.70 1.28
N GLY A 64 -5.84 27.21 0.26
CA GLY A 64 -4.61 27.83 -0.25
C GLY A 64 -3.40 27.74 0.70
N LYS A 65 -3.52 26.97 1.79
CA LYS A 65 -2.50 26.81 2.83
C LYS A 65 -1.79 25.47 2.67
N ILE A 66 -1.11 25.26 1.55
CA ILE A 66 -0.29 24.06 1.41
C ILE A 66 1.01 24.31 2.19
N PHE A 67 1.07 23.80 3.42
CA PHE A 67 2.36 23.67 4.10
C PHE A 67 3.07 22.46 3.51
N GLY A 68 4.12 22.73 2.74
CA GLY A 68 5.09 21.76 2.22
C GLY A 68 6.38 21.84 3.00
#